data_AF-D0SBE6-F1
#
_entry.id   AF-D0SBE6-F1
#
_cell.length_a   1.000
_cell.length_b   1.000
_cell.length_c   1.000
_cell.angle_alpha   90.00
_cell.angle_beta   90.00
_cell.angle_gamma   90.00
#
_symmetry.space_group_name_H-M   'P 1'
#
loop_
_entity.id
_entity.type
_entity.pdbx_description
1 polymer ?
#
loop_
_entity_poly.entity_id
_entity_poly.type
_entity_poly.pdbx_seq_one_letter_code
_entity_poly.pdbx_strand_id
1 'polypeptide(L)'
;MGNTGMTGATGFSAYDVAVGNGFDGSITQWLASLKGTNGTNGISKEVMDAADTYILNEAKTYVNQVGQQALNQANAYTDSRVNALNRDMRELEDRTYAAVASSIAIASLPQPTDAGYNMFSAGVGTWEGEQGYAFGLSGVTESNKYVYKVAVTTNSEGDFGAGAAIGWQWK
;
A
#
# COMPACT_ATOMS: atom_id res chain seq x y z
N MET A 1 15.15 -50.53 84.15
CA MET A 1 16.06 -49.71 83.32
C MET A 1 16.17 -50.42 81.98
N GLY A 2 15.70 -49.80 80.89
CA GLY A 2 15.70 -50.44 79.56
C GLY A 2 17.09 -50.35 78.94
N ASN A 3 17.63 -51.48 78.51
CA ASN A 3 18.95 -51.55 77.89
C ASN A 3 18.94 -50.74 76.59
N THR A 4 19.80 -49.73 76.50
CA THR A 4 20.12 -49.06 75.23
C THR A 4 20.54 -50.12 74.22
N GLY A 5 19.75 -50.32 73.17
CA GLY A 5 20.07 -51.26 72.10
C GLY A 5 21.43 -50.93 71.50
N MET A 6 22.23 -51.97 71.22
CA MET A 6 23.55 -51.84 70.61
C MET A 6 23.45 -50.97 69.36
N THR A 7 24.24 -49.91 69.27
CA THR A 7 24.47 -49.19 68.02
C THR A 7 24.84 -50.24 66.97
N GLY A 8 23.98 -50.43 65.97
CA GLY A 8 24.24 -51.39 64.90
C GLY A 8 25.61 -51.14 64.29
N ALA A 9 26.33 -52.21 63.93
CA ALA A 9 27.67 -52.14 63.39
C ALA A 9 27.75 -51.00 62.35
N THR A 10 28.72 -50.10 62.49
CA THR A 10 29.02 -49.10 61.46
C THR A 10 29.21 -49.86 60.16
N GLY A 11 28.22 -49.75 59.27
CA GLY A 11 28.20 -50.47 58.01
C GLY A 11 29.41 -50.11 57.15
N PHE A 12 29.70 -50.95 56.15
CA PHE A 12 30.79 -50.72 55.21
C PHE A 12 30.71 -49.31 54.62
N SER A 13 31.85 -48.63 54.54
CA SER A 13 31.91 -47.36 53.82
C SER A 13 31.69 -47.62 52.32
N ALA A 14 31.30 -46.59 51.58
CA ALA A 14 31.15 -46.71 50.13
C ALA A 14 32.46 -47.14 49.42
N TYR A 15 33.62 -46.80 50.00
CA TYR A 15 34.91 -47.29 49.53
C TYR A 15 35.09 -48.79 49.81
N ASP A 16 34.74 -49.28 50.99
CA ASP A 16 34.84 -50.71 51.33
C ASP A 16 33.93 -51.56 50.43
N VAL A 17 32.74 -51.05 50.09
CA VAL A 17 31.85 -51.68 49.11
C VAL A 17 32.49 -51.67 47.72
N ALA A 18 33.17 -50.60 47.31
CA ALA A 18 33.84 -50.54 46.02
C ALA A 18 34.99 -51.56 45.93
N VAL A 19 35.81 -51.69 46.99
CA VAL A 19 36.87 -52.70 47.07
C VAL A 19 36.28 -54.11 47.04
N GLY A 20 35.20 -54.36 47.79
CA GLY A 20 34.49 -55.63 47.76
C GLY A 20 33.91 -56.00 46.38
N ASN A 21 33.62 -55.00 45.54
CA ASN A 21 33.18 -55.18 44.16
C ASN A 21 34.32 -55.11 43.14
N GLY A 22 35.58 -55.25 43.58
CA GLY A 22 36.74 -55.42 42.72
C GLY A 22 37.51 -54.14 42.39
N PHE A 23 37.27 -53.02 43.10
CA PHE A 23 38.15 -51.85 43.00
C PHE A 23 39.49 -52.13 43.69
N ASP A 24 40.56 -52.12 42.91
CA ASP A 24 41.94 -52.29 43.41
C ASP A 24 42.67 -50.95 43.39
N GLY A 25 42.71 -50.29 44.55
CA GLY A 25 43.34 -48.98 44.70
C GLY A 25 42.99 -48.34 46.05
N SER A 26 43.72 -47.29 46.42
CA SER A 26 43.51 -46.53 47.65
C SER A 26 42.23 -45.68 47.63
N ILE A 27 41.74 -45.27 48.81
CA ILE A 27 40.57 -44.39 48.93
C ILE A 27 40.77 -43.04 48.24
N THR A 28 42.01 -42.54 48.16
CA THR A 28 42.36 -41.33 47.40
C THR A 28 42.16 -41.54 45.90
N GLN A 29 42.54 -42.71 45.37
CA GLN A 29 42.32 -43.06 43.96
C GLN A 29 40.83 -43.28 43.67
N TRP A 30 40.09 -43.87 44.61
CA TRP A 30 38.64 -44.02 44.50
C TRP A 30 37.93 -42.66 44.49
N LEU A 31 38.24 -41.74 45.40
CA LEU A 31 37.67 -40.39 45.38
C LEU A 31 38.06 -39.61 44.11
N ALA A 32 39.23 -39.89 43.54
CA ALA A 32 39.63 -39.32 42.26
C ALA A 32 38.82 -39.90 41.09
N SER A 33 38.45 -41.19 41.13
CA SER A 33 37.62 -41.81 40.08
C SER A 33 36.17 -41.35 40.13
N LEU A 34 35.66 -40.98 41.31
CA LEU A 34 34.31 -40.42 41.45
C LEU A 34 34.19 -38.98 40.93
N LYS A 35 35.31 -38.27 40.79
CA LYS A 35 35.29 -36.94 40.15
C LYS A 35 35.08 -37.12 38.65
N GLY A 36 33.85 -36.84 38.20
CA GLY A 36 33.54 -36.76 36.78
C GLY A 36 34.46 -35.77 36.07
N THR A 37 34.90 -36.09 34.86
CA THR A 37 35.73 -35.21 34.04
C THR A 37 34.96 -33.93 33.71
N ASN A 38 35.33 -32.82 34.34
CA ASN A 38 35.14 -31.44 33.87
C ASN A 38 33.82 -31.12 33.14
N GLY A 39 32.65 -31.21 33.80
CA GLY A 39 31.40 -30.61 33.29
C GLY A 39 30.95 -31.04 31.88
N THR A 40 31.46 -32.15 31.35
CA THR A 40 31.28 -32.56 29.95
C THR A 40 29.89 -33.10 29.60
N ASN A 41 28.91 -33.01 30.52
CA ASN A 41 27.52 -33.42 30.27
C ASN A 41 26.65 -32.26 29.74
N GLY A 42 27.22 -31.09 29.50
CA GLY A 42 26.56 -29.94 28.87
C GLY A 42 26.79 -29.89 27.35
N ILE A 43 25.89 -29.24 26.61
CA ILE A 43 26.13 -28.88 25.20
C ILE A 43 27.33 -27.93 25.16
N SER A 44 28.32 -28.21 24.30
CA SER A 44 29.52 -27.35 24.21
C SER A 44 29.18 -25.99 23.61
N LYS A 45 29.99 -24.97 23.93
CA LYS A 45 29.83 -23.62 23.37
C LYS A 45 29.84 -23.62 21.84
N GLU A 46 30.70 -24.43 21.24
CA GLU A 46 30.82 -24.55 19.78
C GLU A 46 29.52 -25.07 19.15
N VAL A 47 28.84 -26.02 19.81
CA VAL A 47 27.55 -26.55 19.35
C VAL A 47 26.45 -25.49 19.51
N MET A 48 26.46 -24.72 20.59
CA MET A 48 25.51 -23.61 20.78
C MET A 48 25.72 -22.49 19.75
N ASP A 49 26.97 -22.06 19.53
CA ASP A 49 27.31 -21.02 18.55
C ASP A 49 26.92 -21.44 17.12
N ALA A 50 27.09 -22.72 16.78
CA ALA A 50 26.66 -23.28 15.50
C ALA A 50 25.12 -23.29 15.35
N ALA A 51 24.40 -23.67 16.40
CA ALA A 51 22.93 -23.63 16.42
C ALA A 51 22.39 -22.20 16.30
N ASP A 52 22.98 -21.25 17.04
CA ASP A 52 22.62 -19.83 16.98
C ASP A 52 22.86 -19.26 15.58
N THR A 53 24.01 -19.58 14.96
CA THR A 53 24.33 -19.16 13.59
C THR A 53 23.32 -19.73 12.58
N TYR A 54 22.95 -21.01 12.72
CA TYR A 54 21.95 -21.65 11.87
C TYR A 54 20.58 -20.97 12.00
N ILE A 55 20.08 -20.79 13.23
CA ILE A 55 18.78 -20.14 13.50
C ILE A 55 18.77 -18.70 12.97
N LEU A 56 19.86 -17.96 13.17
CA LEU A 56 19.98 -16.58 12.67
C LEU A 56 19.91 -16.54 11.14
N ASN A 57 20.57 -17.47 10.44
CA ASN A 57 20.56 -17.53 8.97
C ASN A 57 19.19 -17.93 8.41
N GLU A 58 18.50 -18.89 9.04
CA GLU A 58 17.11 -19.25 8.69
C GLU A 58 16.17 -18.05 8.89
N ALA A 59 16.27 -17.37 10.04
CA ALA A 59 15.46 -16.19 10.34
C ALA A 59 15.71 -15.06 9.34
N LYS A 60 16.98 -14.77 9.02
CA LYS A 60 17.34 -13.80 7.98
C LYS A 60 16.75 -14.19 6.62
N THR A 61 16.85 -15.46 6.25
CA THR A 61 16.31 -15.95 4.96
C THR A 61 14.79 -15.78 4.91
N TYR A 62 14.08 -16.18 5.97
CA TYR A 62 12.62 -16.02 6.06
C TYR A 62 12.20 -14.55 6.03
N VAL A 63 12.83 -13.68 6.83
CA VAL A 63 12.52 -12.24 6.87
C VAL A 63 12.80 -11.58 5.52
N ASN A 64 13.91 -11.94 4.86
CA ASN A 64 14.20 -11.45 3.51
C ASN A 64 13.12 -11.92 2.52
N GLN A 65 12.71 -13.19 2.58
CA GLN A 65 11.67 -13.71 1.69
C GLN A 65 10.33 -13.01 1.89
N VAL A 66 9.83 -12.91 3.13
CA VAL A 66 8.55 -12.27 3.44
C VAL A 66 8.62 -10.75 3.18
N GLY A 67 9.74 -10.12 3.52
CA GLY A 67 9.99 -8.70 3.25
C GLY A 67 9.96 -8.39 1.75
N GLN A 68 10.66 -9.18 0.93
CA GLN A 68 10.63 -9.03 -0.53
C GLN A 68 9.24 -9.31 -1.10
N GLN A 69 8.52 -10.32 -0.59
CA GLN A 69 7.15 -10.60 -1.02
C GLN A 69 6.19 -9.45 -0.69
N ALA A 70 6.26 -8.90 0.53
CA ALA A 70 5.44 -7.77 0.95
C ALA A 70 5.72 -6.53 0.12
N LEU A 71 7.01 -6.21 -0.12
CA LEU A 71 7.41 -5.09 -0.98
C LEU A 71 6.95 -5.29 -2.42
N ASN A 72 7.09 -6.49 -2.99
CA ASN A 72 6.64 -6.76 -4.35
C ASN A 72 5.12 -6.61 -4.51
N GLN A 73 4.34 -7.07 -3.52
CA GLN A 73 2.88 -6.89 -3.52
C GLN A 73 2.49 -5.42 -3.40
N ALA A 74 3.15 -4.67 -2.51
CA ALA A 74 2.91 -3.24 -2.32
C ALA A 74 3.28 -2.44 -3.57
N ASN A 75 4.41 -2.75 -4.20
CA ASN A 75 4.85 -2.14 -5.46
C ASN A 75 3.86 -2.44 -6.58
N ALA A 76 3.50 -3.71 -6.80
CA ALA A 76 2.55 -4.08 -7.85
C ALA A 76 1.17 -3.42 -7.66
N TYR A 77 0.69 -3.33 -6.42
CA TYR A 77 -0.54 -2.61 -6.11
C TYR A 77 -0.42 -1.11 -6.39
N THR A 78 0.67 -0.49 -5.94
CA THR A 78 0.94 0.95 -6.14
C THR A 78 1.08 1.27 -7.62
N ASP A 79 1.86 0.50 -8.36
CA ASP A 79 2.06 0.66 -9.81
C ASP A 79 0.73 0.54 -10.55
N SER A 80 -0.12 -0.42 -10.18
CA SER A 80 -1.45 -0.56 -10.78
C SER A 80 -2.33 0.67 -10.55
N ARG A 81 -2.31 1.22 -9.32
CA ARG A 81 -3.08 2.43 -8.97
C ARG A 81 -2.53 3.68 -9.62
N VAL A 82 -1.21 3.85 -9.66
CA VAL A 82 -0.53 4.98 -10.31
C VAL A 82 -0.77 4.94 -11.82
N ASN A 83 -0.69 3.76 -12.44
CA ASN A 83 -0.97 3.63 -13.87
C ASN A 83 -2.44 3.89 -14.21
N ALA A 84 -3.38 3.49 -13.34
CA ALA A 84 -4.79 3.86 -13.49
C ALA A 84 -4.98 5.37 -13.39
N LEU A 85 -4.44 5.99 -12.34
CA LEU A 85 -4.51 7.44 -12.13
C LEU A 85 -3.90 8.22 -13.30
N ASN A 86 -2.76 7.78 -13.84
CA ASN A 86 -2.12 8.42 -14.98
C ASN A 86 -2.97 8.37 -16.25
N ARG A 87 -3.77 7.31 -16.44
CA ARG A 87 -4.72 7.24 -17.57
C ARG A 87 -5.89 8.17 -17.33
N ASP A 88 -6.49 8.12 -16.15
CA ASP A 88 -7.64 8.95 -15.79
C ASP A 88 -7.29 10.45 -15.86
N MET A 89 -6.07 10.82 -15.48
CA MET A 89 -5.57 12.20 -15.57
C MET A 89 -5.44 12.68 -17.01
N ARG A 90 -4.96 11.84 -17.93
CA ARG A 90 -4.88 12.19 -19.36
C ARG A 90 -6.26 12.33 -19.99
N GLU A 91 -7.15 11.40 -19.68
CA GLU A 91 -8.55 11.48 -20.14
C GLU A 91 -9.24 12.75 -19.60
N LEU A 92 -8.99 13.11 -18.35
CA LEU A 92 -9.51 14.37 -17.79
C LEU A 92 -8.96 15.60 -18.52
N GLU A 93 -7.68 15.59 -18.89
CA GLU A 93 -7.03 16.69 -19.63
C GLU A 93 -7.67 16.89 -21.00
N ASP A 94 -7.75 15.82 -21.81
CA ASP A 94 -8.33 15.84 -23.16
C ASP A 94 -9.80 16.29 -23.11
N ARG A 95 -10.61 15.72 -22.19
CA ARG A 95 -12.00 16.13 -21.98
C ARG A 95 -12.15 17.57 -21.53
N THR A 96 -11.22 18.07 -20.71
CA THR A 96 -11.23 19.48 -20.30
C THR A 96 -10.94 20.41 -21.47
N TYR A 97 -9.95 20.09 -22.31
CA TYR A 97 -9.65 20.87 -23.51
C TYR A 97 -10.83 20.89 -24.48
N ALA A 98 -11.47 19.75 -24.70
CA ALA A 98 -12.68 19.65 -25.53
C ALA A 98 -13.86 20.44 -24.95
N ALA A 99 -14.00 20.51 -23.62
CA ALA A 99 -15.02 21.34 -22.96
C ALA A 99 -14.73 22.85 -23.12
N VAL A 100 -13.47 23.27 -23.06
CA VAL A 100 -13.05 24.66 -23.37
C VAL A 100 -13.36 24.99 -24.83
N ALA A 101 -13.05 24.09 -25.76
CA ALA A 101 -13.37 24.26 -27.18
C ALA A 101 -14.88 24.44 -27.41
N SER A 102 -15.74 23.64 -26.75
CA SER A 102 -17.21 23.84 -26.76
C SER A 102 -17.62 25.22 -26.25
N SER A 103 -16.98 25.69 -25.17
CA SER A 103 -17.26 27.01 -24.60
C SER A 103 -16.89 28.14 -25.56
N ILE A 104 -15.74 28.03 -26.23
CA ILE A 104 -15.31 28.96 -27.29
C ILE A 104 -16.33 28.95 -28.44
N ALA A 105 -16.84 27.77 -28.83
CA ALA A 105 -17.86 27.65 -29.87
C ALA A 105 -19.16 28.38 -29.49
N ILE A 106 -19.68 28.21 -28.26
CA ILE A 106 -20.87 28.94 -27.77
C ILE A 106 -20.63 30.44 -27.74
N ALA A 107 -19.47 30.87 -27.23
CA ALA A 107 -19.11 32.28 -27.12
C ALA A 107 -19.07 32.96 -28.50
N SER A 108 -18.66 32.21 -29.53
CA SER A 108 -18.57 32.68 -30.91
C SER A 108 -19.92 32.72 -31.65
N LEU A 109 -21.00 32.17 -31.08
CA LEU A 109 -22.32 32.20 -31.72
C LEU A 109 -22.88 33.64 -31.75
N PRO A 110 -23.21 34.19 -32.94
CA PRO A 110 -23.78 35.53 -33.08
C PRO A 110 -25.17 35.62 -32.44
N GLN A 111 -25.59 36.86 -32.17
CA GLN A 111 -26.91 37.22 -31.66
C GLN A 111 -27.53 38.31 -32.55
N PRO A 112 -28.85 38.33 -32.74
CA PRO A 112 -29.52 39.38 -33.49
C PRO A 112 -29.44 40.70 -32.72
N THR A 113 -29.38 41.81 -33.45
CA THR A 113 -29.33 43.17 -32.86
C THR A 113 -30.67 43.90 -32.89
N ASP A 114 -31.59 43.46 -33.75
CA ASP A 114 -32.85 44.16 -34.00
C ASP A 114 -33.99 43.60 -33.13
N ALA A 115 -34.86 44.49 -32.66
CA ALA A 115 -35.98 44.14 -31.79
C ALA A 115 -36.99 43.23 -32.51
N GLY A 116 -37.43 42.16 -31.85
CA GLY A 116 -38.38 41.17 -32.38
C GLY A 116 -37.73 40.08 -33.24
N TYR A 117 -36.43 40.14 -33.51
CA TYR A 117 -35.74 39.13 -34.32
C TYR A 117 -35.31 37.93 -33.48
N ASN A 118 -35.41 36.75 -34.10
CA ASN A 118 -34.84 35.51 -33.61
C ASN A 118 -33.74 35.04 -34.59
N MET A 119 -32.73 34.35 -34.07
CA MET A 119 -31.59 33.88 -34.85
C MET A 119 -31.28 32.44 -34.48
N PHE A 120 -31.10 31.61 -35.52
CA PHE A 120 -30.38 30.34 -35.40
C PHE A 120 -28.91 30.57 -35.74
N SER A 121 -28.03 29.92 -34.99
CA SER A 121 -26.59 30.07 -35.12
C SER A 121 -25.90 28.71 -34.96
N ALA A 122 -24.78 28.54 -35.66
CA ALA A 122 -23.88 27.41 -35.52
C ALA A 122 -22.44 27.94 -35.45
N GLY A 123 -21.58 27.27 -34.70
CA GLY A 123 -20.22 27.72 -34.45
C GLY A 123 -19.29 26.56 -34.13
N VAL A 124 -18.00 26.82 -34.27
CA VAL A 124 -16.92 25.89 -33.93
C VAL A 124 -15.90 26.59 -33.05
N GLY A 125 -15.27 25.84 -32.16
CA GLY A 125 -14.20 26.31 -31.27
C GLY A 125 -13.10 25.27 -31.23
N THR A 126 -11.87 25.72 -30.95
CA THR A 126 -10.73 24.82 -30.80
C THR A 126 -9.85 25.27 -29.65
N TRP A 127 -9.26 24.32 -28.94
CA TRP A 127 -8.32 24.56 -27.84
C TRP A 127 -7.38 23.38 -27.69
N GLU A 128 -6.07 23.63 -27.69
CA GLU A 128 -5.02 22.60 -27.47
C GLU A 128 -5.20 21.30 -28.30
N GLY A 129 -5.67 21.42 -29.54
CA GLY A 129 -5.89 20.28 -30.46
C GLY A 129 -7.33 19.72 -30.47
N GLU A 130 -8.12 20.02 -29.45
CA GLU A 130 -9.52 19.60 -29.35
C GLU A 130 -10.47 20.56 -30.08
N GLN A 131 -11.66 20.07 -30.44
CA GLN A 131 -12.67 20.80 -31.21
C GLN A 131 -14.05 20.71 -30.55
N GLY A 132 -14.73 21.84 -30.48
CA GLY A 132 -16.11 21.96 -29.99
C GLY A 132 -17.02 22.52 -31.08
N TYR A 133 -18.24 22.03 -31.12
CA TYR A 133 -19.28 22.42 -32.07
C TYR A 133 -20.48 22.92 -31.28
N ALA A 134 -20.99 24.10 -31.62
CA ALA A 134 -22.13 24.70 -30.95
C ALA A 134 -23.26 25.01 -31.92
N PHE A 135 -24.50 24.85 -31.45
CA PHE A 135 -25.70 25.31 -32.12
C PHE A 135 -26.53 26.11 -31.11
N GLY A 136 -27.10 27.23 -31.54
CA GLY A 136 -27.85 28.08 -30.62
C GLY A 136 -28.98 28.85 -31.26
N LEU A 137 -29.95 29.17 -30.41
CA LEU A 137 -31.07 30.05 -30.68
C LEU A 137 -30.93 31.30 -29.82
N SER A 138 -31.09 32.47 -30.41
CA SER A 138 -31.08 33.73 -29.67
C SER A 138 -32.13 34.70 -30.20
N GLY A 139 -32.49 35.71 -29.42
CA GLY A 139 -33.47 36.71 -29.85
C GLY A 139 -33.47 37.96 -28.99
N VAL A 140 -34.02 39.04 -29.54
CA VAL A 140 -34.27 40.30 -28.86
C VAL A 140 -35.77 40.53 -28.80
N THR A 141 -36.32 40.87 -27.63
CA THR A 141 -37.77 41.12 -27.51
C THR A 141 -38.21 42.34 -28.31
N GLU A 142 -39.49 42.41 -28.71
CA GLU A 142 -40.05 43.56 -29.45
C GLU A 142 -39.86 44.90 -28.72
N SER A 143 -39.85 44.87 -27.38
CA SER A 143 -39.57 46.04 -26.54
C SER A 143 -38.12 46.53 -26.59
N ASN A 144 -37.22 45.79 -27.24
CA ASN A 144 -35.77 46.00 -27.26
C ASN A 144 -35.12 46.09 -25.86
N LYS A 145 -35.77 45.52 -24.85
CA LYS A 145 -35.33 45.57 -23.46
C LYS A 145 -34.63 44.29 -23.01
N TYR A 146 -34.94 43.14 -23.62
CA TYR A 146 -34.41 41.85 -23.21
C TYR A 146 -33.80 41.11 -24.39
N VAL A 147 -32.66 40.46 -24.16
CA VAL A 147 -31.94 39.58 -25.10
C VAL A 147 -31.82 38.21 -24.46
N TYR A 148 -32.05 37.15 -25.22
CA TYR A 148 -31.90 35.78 -24.71
C TYR A 148 -31.07 34.93 -25.68
N LYS A 149 -30.39 33.92 -25.14
CA LYS A 149 -29.61 32.95 -25.90
C LYS A 149 -29.68 31.59 -25.23
N VAL A 150 -29.88 30.54 -26.01
CA VAL A 150 -29.80 29.14 -25.60
C VAL A 150 -28.89 28.44 -26.59
N ALA A 151 -27.94 27.66 -26.11
CA ALA A 151 -27.01 26.92 -26.94
C ALA A 151 -26.79 25.50 -26.42
N VAL A 152 -26.50 24.59 -27.34
CA VAL A 152 -26.06 23.22 -27.08
C VAL A 152 -24.74 22.98 -27.79
N THR A 153 -23.93 22.06 -27.27
CA THR A 153 -22.60 21.74 -27.78
C THR A 153 -22.30 20.27 -27.75
N THR A 154 -21.45 19.84 -28.67
CA THR A 154 -20.74 18.58 -28.61
C THR A 154 -19.28 18.81 -28.97
N ASN A 155 -18.37 17.92 -28.59
CA ASN A 155 -16.94 18.05 -28.88
C ASN A 155 -16.31 16.74 -29.39
N SER A 156 -15.03 16.81 -29.76
CA SER A 156 -14.24 15.69 -30.27
C SER A 156 -14.12 14.50 -29.30
N GLU A 157 -14.19 14.76 -27.98
CA GLU A 157 -14.25 13.72 -26.94
C GLU A 157 -15.63 13.07 -26.78
N GLY A 158 -16.63 13.53 -27.53
CA GLY A 158 -17.99 12.98 -27.52
C GLY A 158 -18.87 13.47 -26.35
N ASP A 159 -18.39 14.42 -25.56
CA ASP A 159 -19.16 15.03 -24.48
C ASP A 159 -20.24 15.98 -25.04
N PHE A 160 -21.32 16.17 -24.28
CA PHE A 160 -22.42 17.09 -24.58
C PHE A 160 -22.53 18.18 -23.51
N GLY A 161 -22.82 19.41 -23.93
CA GLY A 161 -23.05 20.54 -23.04
C GLY A 161 -24.20 21.43 -23.50
N ALA A 162 -24.76 22.23 -22.61
CA ALA A 162 -25.79 23.22 -22.94
C ALA A 162 -25.73 24.41 -21.99
N GLY A 163 -26.20 25.57 -22.45
CA GLY A 163 -26.26 26.79 -21.66
C GLY A 163 -27.36 27.73 -22.12
N ALA A 164 -27.85 28.57 -21.21
CA ALA A 164 -28.83 29.60 -21.50
C ALA A 164 -28.50 30.89 -20.75
N ALA A 165 -28.84 32.03 -21.34
CA ALA A 165 -28.60 33.35 -20.76
C ALA A 165 -29.72 34.33 -21.15
N ILE A 166 -29.94 35.32 -20.29
CA ILE A 166 -30.82 36.47 -20.53
C ILE A 166 -30.09 37.75 -20.11
N GLY A 167 -30.22 38.80 -20.92
CA GLY A 167 -29.69 40.13 -20.66
C GLY A 167 -30.81 41.16 -20.67
N TRP A 168 -30.67 42.20 -19.83
CA TRP A 168 -31.55 43.37 -19.81
C TRP A 168 -30.75 44.61 -20.19
N GLN A 169 -31.30 45.44 -21.08
CA GLN A 169 -30.64 46.65 -21.59
C GLN A 169 -31.52 47.89 -21.44
N TRP A 170 -30.90 49.03 -21.16
CA TRP A 170 -31.53 50.35 -21.04
C TRP A 170 -30.65 51.43 -21.67
N LYS A 171 -31.22 52.62 -21.85
CA LYS A 171 -30.52 53.82 -22.32
C LYS A 171 -30.28 54.77 -21.15
#